data_AF-A0A7L4ZMV5-F1
#
_entry.id   AF-A0A7L4ZMV5-F1
#
_cell.length_a   1.000
_cell.length_b   1.000
_cell.length_c   1.000
_cell.angle_alpha   90.00
_cell.angle_beta   90.00
_cell.angle_gamma   90.00
#
_symmetry.space_group_name_H-M   'P 1'
#
loop_
_entity.id
_entity.type
_entity.pdbx_description
1 polymer ?
#
loop_
_entity_poly.entity_id
_entity_poly.type
_entity_poly.pdbx_seq_one_letter_code
_entity_poly.pdbx_strand_id
1 'polypeptide(L)'
;MDIEELILLKEHSQLLVMNDWRYEIPQEQRNIIIANALNQCTNDKNFNLIGYLITNRRVFMIGGSETTPFLEILYHFYYLVETGIAEYKKAHNEYDDEHHLEHHTKHKLFVRYPFYNEHIRSLITGKEVELVYYDPDLARLKGYIHNHKYCSALDYAGGEGPVIVDTT
;
A
#
# COMPACT_ATOMS: atom_id res chain seq x y z
N MET A 1 -1.13 -17.20 -25.04
CA MET A 1 -1.42 -16.19 -24.01
C MET A 1 -1.51 -14.89 -24.78
N ASP A 2 -2.74 -14.53 -25.13
CA ASP A 2 -3.05 -13.48 -26.10
C ASP A 2 -3.19 -12.15 -25.36
N ILE A 3 -2.78 -11.04 -25.98
CA ILE A 3 -2.80 -9.69 -25.41
C ILE A 3 -4.25 -9.23 -25.11
N GLU A 4 -5.23 -9.92 -25.71
CA GLU A 4 -6.66 -9.69 -25.48
C GLU A 4 -7.17 -10.23 -24.13
N GLU A 5 -6.49 -11.18 -23.47
CA GLU A 5 -6.85 -11.63 -22.10
C GLU A 5 -6.45 -10.63 -21.02
N LEU A 6 -5.56 -9.66 -21.32
CA LEU A 6 -5.24 -8.52 -20.46
C LEU A 6 -6.34 -7.44 -20.46
N ILE A 7 -7.42 -7.62 -21.24
CA ILE A 7 -8.56 -6.71 -21.28
C ILE A 7 -9.51 -7.05 -20.12
N LEU A 8 -9.62 -6.10 -19.18
CA LEU A 8 -10.67 -5.90 -18.16
C LEU A 8 -10.46 -6.47 -16.74
N LEU A 9 -9.24 -6.52 -16.22
CA LEU A 9 -9.09 -6.22 -14.80
C LEU A 9 -9.50 -4.75 -14.61
N LYS A 10 -10.67 -4.50 -14.00
CA LYS A 10 -11.10 -3.14 -13.67
C LYS A 10 -10.11 -2.59 -12.66
N GLU A 11 -9.11 -1.86 -13.15
CA GLU A 11 -8.09 -1.26 -12.30
C GLU A 11 -8.76 -0.31 -11.31
N HIS A 12 -8.60 -0.62 -10.02
CA HIS A 12 -9.01 0.23 -8.95
C HIS A 12 -7.79 0.96 -8.39
N SER A 13 -7.98 2.23 -8.08
CA SER A 13 -6.93 3.08 -7.54
C SER A 13 -7.47 3.84 -6.34
N GLN A 14 -6.69 3.86 -5.28
CA GLN A 14 -7.12 4.43 -4.01
C GLN A 14 -5.94 5.13 -3.32
N LEU A 15 -6.20 6.35 -2.86
CA LEU A 15 -5.35 7.02 -1.89
C LEU A 15 -5.96 6.81 -0.50
N LEU A 16 -5.17 6.28 0.41
CA LEU A 16 -5.51 6.10 1.81
C LEU A 16 -4.66 7.04 2.66
N VAL A 17 -5.29 7.86 3.49
CA VAL A 17 -4.60 8.74 4.44
C VAL A 17 -4.72 8.15 5.83
N MET A 18 -3.59 7.90 6.49
CA MET A 18 -3.56 7.37 7.86
C MET A 18 -4.12 8.41 8.84
N ASN A 19 -4.98 7.96 9.74
CA ASN A 19 -5.48 8.75 10.87
C ASN A 19 -4.47 8.76 12.03
N ASP A 20 -4.94 9.09 13.24
CA ASP A 20 -4.11 9.42 14.40
C ASP A 20 -3.26 8.25 14.92
N TRP A 21 -3.65 6.99 14.65
CA TRP A 21 -2.84 5.81 15.01
C TRP A 21 -1.40 5.89 14.48
N ARG A 22 -1.17 6.67 13.42
CA ARG A 22 0.17 6.88 12.87
C ARG A 22 1.15 7.54 13.86
N TYR A 23 0.65 8.23 14.87
CA TYR A 23 1.50 8.87 15.88
C TYR A 23 1.90 7.91 17.01
N GLU A 24 1.21 6.78 17.13
CA GLU A 24 1.39 5.80 18.20
C GLU A 24 2.50 4.79 17.87
N ILE A 25 2.77 4.55 16.59
CA ILE A 25 3.71 3.53 16.12
C ILE A 25 4.83 4.20 15.32
N PRO A 26 6.11 3.81 15.47
CA PRO A 26 7.22 4.35 14.67
C PRO A 26 7.04 4.16 13.16
N GLN A 27 7.52 5.11 12.35
CA GLN A 27 7.29 5.14 10.90
C GLN A 27 7.67 3.83 10.20
N GLU A 28 8.84 3.29 10.50
CA GLU A 28 9.32 2.07 9.87
C GLU A 28 8.38 0.90 10.13
N GLN A 29 7.96 0.74 11.38
CA GLN A 29 7.04 -0.33 11.76
C GLN A 29 5.67 -0.18 11.09
N ARG A 30 5.14 1.05 10.98
CA ARG A 30 3.87 1.28 10.27
C ARG A 30 3.97 0.86 8.81
N ASN A 31 5.09 1.19 8.17
CA ASN A 31 5.31 0.81 6.78
C ASN A 31 5.41 -0.71 6.61
N ILE A 32 6.09 -1.41 7.54
CA ILE A 32 6.15 -2.88 7.57
C ILE A 32 4.75 -3.49 7.72
N ILE A 33 3.96 -3.03 8.69
CA ILE A 33 2.59 -3.52 8.92
C ILE A 33 1.74 -3.36 7.64
N ILE A 34 1.82 -2.19 7.00
CA ILE A 34 1.08 -1.92 5.77
C ILE A 34 1.56 -2.80 4.61
N ALA A 35 2.88 -2.93 4.42
CA ALA A 35 3.45 -3.75 3.36
C ALA A 35 3.05 -5.23 3.52
N ASN A 36 3.12 -5.77 4.74
CA ASN A 36 2.69 -7.12 5.05
C ASN A 36 1.20 -7.32 4.76
N ALA A 37 0.35 -6.37 5.14
CA ALA A 37 -1.09 -6.41 4.86
C ALA A 37 -1.39 -6.39 3.35
N LEU A 38 -0.64 -5.62 2.55
CA LEU A 38 -0.77 -5.63 1.09
C LEU A 38 -0.35 -6.98 0.50
N ASN A 39 0.79 -7.51 0.92
CA ASN A 39 1.29 -8.81 0.46
C ASN A 39 0.32 -9.95 0.81
N GLN A 40 -0.26 -9.94 2.01
CA GLN A 40 -1.27 -10.91 2.42
C GLN A 40 -2.57 -10.77 1.60
N CYS A 41 -2.99 -9.58 1.20
CA CYS A 41 -4.14 -9.41 0.30
C CYS A 41 -3.92 -10.09 -1.05
N THR A 42 -2.68 -10.09 -1.57
CA THR A 42 -2.32 -10.80 -2.81
C THR A 42 -2.60 -12.29 -2.68
N ASN A 43 -2.24 -12.89 -1.53
CA ASN A 43 -2.43 -14.32 -1.28
C ASN A 43 -3.88 -14.67 -0.92
N ASP A 44 -4.51 -13.93 -0.01
CA ASP A 44 -5.81 -14.28 0.58
C ASP A 44 -6.99 -13.93 -0.32
N LYS A 45 -6.88 -12.84 -1.08
CA LYS A 45 -7.98 -12.23 -1.84
C LYS A 45 -7.70 -12.18 -3.34
N ASN A 46 -6.65 -12.86 -3.81
CA ASN A 46 -6.23 -12.85 -5.21
C ASN A 46 -6.11 -11.41 -5.74
N PHE A 47 -5.55 -10.52 -4.91
CA PHE A 47 -5.38 -9.11 -5.26
C PHE A 47 -4.11 -8.94 -6.08
N ASN A 48 -4.27 -8.62 -7.36
CA ASN A 48 -3.16 -8.25 -8.22
C ASN A 48 -2.75 -6.80 -7.93
N LEU A 49 -1.72 -6.63 -7.12
CA LEU A 49 -1.16 -5.33 -6.77
C LEU A 49 -0.23 -4.84 -7.89
N ILE A 50 -0.74 -3.90 -8.70
CA ILE A 50 -0.04 -3.34 -9.87
C ILE A 50 0.91 -2.20 -9.44
N GLY A 51 0.58 -1.47 -8.39
CA GLY A 51 1.48 -0.42 -7.91
C GLY A 51 1.13 0.04 -6.52
N TYR A 52 2.14 0.35 -5.73
CA TYR A 52 1.98 0.93 -4.40
C TYR A 52 3.10 1.90 -4.05
N LEU A 53 2.76 2.83 -3.15
CA LEU A 53 3.73 3.70 -2.49
C LEU A 53 3.25 3.94 -1.07
N ILE A 54 4.03 3.49 -0.09
CA ILE A 54 3.78 3.73 1.33
C ILE A 54 4.67 4.88 1.78
N THR A 55 4.04 5.97 2.21
CA THR A 55 4.72 7.14 2.77
C THR A 55 4.40 7.26 4.25
N ASN A 56 5.06 8.20 4.94
CA ASN A 56 4.83 8.47 6.37
C ASN A 56 3.34 8.70 6.75
N ARG A 57 2.50 9.19 5.81
CA ARG A 57 1.10 9.57 6.08
C ARG A 57 0.07 8.94 5.16
N ARG A 58 0.50 8.36 4.04
CA ARG A 58 -0.37 7.99 2.92
C ARG A 58 0.06 6.68 2.30
N VAL A 59 -0.92 5.90 1.89
CA VAL A 59 -0.73 4.72 1.04
C VAL A 59 -1.40 5.01 -0.29
N PHE A 60 -0.63 4.95 -1.36
CA PHE A 60 -1.14 4.95 -2.73
C PHE A 60 -1.16 3.51 -3.19
N MET A 61 -2.26 3.07 -3.81
CA MET A 61 -2.39 1.73 -4.35
C MET A 61 -3.16 1.72 -5.66
N ILE A 62 -2.73 0.86 -6.56
CA ILE A 62 -3.35 0.54 -7.84
C ILE A 62 -3.34 -0.96 -7.99
N GLY A 63 -4.49 -1.55 -8.28
CA GLY A 63 -4.61 -2.99 -8.46
C GLY A 63 -6.03 -3.41 -8.73
N GLY A 64 -6.22 -4.71 -8.86
CA GLY A 64 -7.54 -5.30 -9.07
C GLY A 64 -7.54 -6.77 -8.76
N SER A 65 -8.71 -7.38 -8.81
CA SER A 65 -8.86 -8.82 -8.77
C SER A 65 -9.97 -9.21 -9.72
N GLU A 66 -9.81 -10.36 -10.37
CA GLU A 66 -10.84 -10.95 -11.22
C GLU A 66 -11.96 -11.57 -10.39
N THR A 67 -11.62 -12.05 -9.19
CA THR A 67 -12.51 -12.87 -8.36
C THR A 67 -13.07 -12.12 -7.15
N THR A 68 -12.37 -11.08 -6.69
CA THR A 68 -12.72 -10.38 -5.45
C THR A 68 -13.05 -8.91 -5.70
N PRO A 69 -14.22 -8.41 -5.27
CA PRO A 69 -14.53 -6.98 -5.35
C PRO A 69 -13.50 -6.12 -4.60
N PHE A 70 -13.08 -5.01 -5.20
CA PHE A 70 -12.07 -4.12 -4.60
C PHE A 70 -12.42 -3.62 -3.20
N LEU A 71 -13.70 -3.38 -2.93
CA LEU A 71 -14.15 -2.96 -1.61
C LEU A 71 -13.91 -4.04 -0.55
N GLU A 72 -14.04 -5.32 -0.92
CA GLU A 72 -13.79 -6.44 -0.02
C GLU A 72 -12.29 -6.61 0.25
N ILE A 73 -11.45 -6.42 -0.78
CA ILE A 73 -9.99 -6.34 -0.63
C ILE A 73 -9.60 -5.22 0.34
N LEU A 74 -10.20 -4.03 0.19
CA LEU A 74 -9.94 -2.91 1.11
C LEU A 74 -10.32 -3.22 2.56
N TYR A 75 -11.46 -3.90 2.78
CA TYR A 75 -11.84 -4.29 4.14
C TYR A 75 -10.93 -5.36 4.72
N HIS A 76 -10.47 -6.32 3.91
CA HIS A 76 -9.47 -7.30 4.32
C HIS A 76 -8.15 -6.62 4.67
N PHE A 77 -7.68 -5.71 3.83
CA PHE A 77 -6.49 -4.90 4.09
C PHE A 77 -6.60 -4.13 5.42
N TYR A 78 -7.74 -3.47 5.71
CA TYR A 78 -7.91 -2.78 6.99
C TYR A 78 -7.88 -3.71 8.19
N TYR A 79 -8.49 -4.90 8.06
CA TYR A 79 -8.45 -5.92 9.10
C TYR A 79 -7.00 -6.39 9.37
N LEU A 80 -6.22 -6.65 8.33
CA LEU A 80 -4.82 -7.07 8.48
C LEU A 80 -3.95 -5.98 9.11
N VAL A 81 -4.16 -4.71 8.75
CA VAL A 81 -3.46 -3.58 9.39
C VAL A 81 -3.86 -3.47 10.87
N GLU A 82 -5.14 -3.60 11.21
CA GLU A 82 -5.63 -3.59 12.59
C GLU A 82 -4.97 -4.70 13.43
N THR A 83 -4.88 -5.91 12.87
CA THR A 83 -4.20 -7.06 13.50
C THR A 83 -2.72 -6.78 13.71
N GLY A 84 -2.00 -6.30 12.69
CA GLY A 84 -0.57 -5.98 12.81
C GLY A 84 -0.27 -4.87 13.82
N ILE A 85 -1.18 -3.88 13.95
CA ILE A 85 -1.10 -2.86 15.01
C ILE A 85 -1.25 -3.49 16.40
N ALA A 86 -2.25 -4.35 16.59
CA ALA A 86 -2.49 -5.02 17.87
C ALA A 86 -1.31 -5.91 18.28
N GLU A 87 -0.76 -6.67 17.33
CA GLU A 87 0.43 -7.52 17.54
C GLU A 87 1.65 -6.69 17.95
N TYR A 88 1.91 -5.58 17.24
CA TYR A 88 3.01 -4.68 17.57
C TYR A 88 2.90 -4.14 19.00
N LYS A 89 1.73 -3.61 19.37
CA LYS A 89 1.49 -3.05 20.69
C LYS A 89 1.56 -4.10 21.80
N LYS A 90 1.07 -5.31 21.55
CA LYS A 90 1.21 -6.45 22.47
C LYS A 90 2.68 -6.80 22.70
N ALA A 91 3.50 -6.84 21.64
CA ALA A 91 4.93 -7.12 21.74
C ALA A 91 5.70 -6.02 22.51
N HIS A 92 5.19 -4.79 22.54
CA HIS A 92 5.79 -3.65 23.23
C HIS A 92 5.19 -3.37 24.61
N ASN A 93 4.40 -4.32 25.16
CA ASN A 93 3.73 -4.22 26.46
C ASN A 93 2.84 -2.97 26.61
N GLU A 94 2.28 -2.45 25.51
CA GLU A 94 1.30 -1.36 25.53
C GLU A 94 -0.13 -1.87 25.81
N TYR A 95 -0.34 -3.19 25.80
CA TYR A 95 -1.59 -3.85 26.19
C TYR A 95 -1.30 -4.87 27.30
N ASP A 96 -1.74 -4.57 28.53
CA ASP A 96 -1.64 -5.47 29.68
C ASP A 96 -2.96 -6.18 30.02
N ASP A 97 -4.02 -5.98 29.22
CA ASP A 97 -5.34 -6.57 29.53
C ASP A 97 -5.99 -7.23 28.30
N GLU A 98 -6.38 -8.50 28.49
CA GLU A 98 -7.10 -9.40 27.57
C GLU A 98 -8.47 -8.86 27.06
N HIS A 99 -8.84 -7.63 27.40
CA HIS A 99 -10.18 -7.06 27.19
C HIS A 99 -10.26 -5.89 26.18
N HIS A 100 -9.18 -5.48 25.52
CA HIS A 100 -9.20 -4.29 24.64
C HIS A 100 -9.19 -4.55 23.13
N LEU A 101 -9.32 -5.80 22.69
CA LEU A 101 -9.61 -6.14 21.28
C LEU A 101 -11.12 -6.07 20.99
N GLU A 102 -11.82 -5.05 21.50
CA GLU A 102 -13.14 -4.72 20.97
C GLU A 102 -12.95 -4.26 19.51
N HIS A 103 -13.31 -5.14 18.58
CA HIS A 103 -13.33 -5.00 17.12
C HIS A 103 -14.13 -3.78 16.62
N HIS A 104 -13.65 -2.57 16.90
CA HIS A 104 -14.39 -1.34 16.66
C HIS A 104 -13.58 -0.26 15.94
N THR A 105 -12.72 -0.61 14.97
CA THR A 105 -12.11 0.42 14.11
C THR A 105 -11.91 0.06 12.63
N LYS A 106 -12.72 -0.82 12.04
CA LYS A 106 -12.76 -1.03 10.57
C LYS A 106 -12.93 0.25 9.74
N HIS A 107 -13.33 1.37 10.36
CA HIS A 107 -13.55 2.66 9.71
C HIS A 107 -12.67 3.82 10.23
N LYS A 108 -11.72 3.58 11.16
CA LYS A 108 -10.90 4.67 11.73
C LYS A 108 -9.42 4.62 11.39
N LEU A 109 -8.91 3.60 10.71
CA LEU A 109 -7.49 3.55 10.36
C LEU A 109 -7.13 4.51 9.22
N PHE A 110 -8.00 4.62 8.22
CA PHE A 110 -7.73 5.41 7.02
C PHE A 110 -8.93 6.24 6.58
N VAL A 111 -8.66 7.42 6.01
CA VAL A 111 -9.61 8.16 5.17
C VAL A 111 -9.32 7.87 3.71
N ARG A 112 -10.36 7.53 2.95
CA ARG A 112 -10.28 7.21 1.52
C ARG A 112 -10.43 8.46 0.68
N TYR A 113 -9.53 8.65 -0.28
CA TYR A 113 -9.60 9.67 -1.31
C TYR A 113 -9.41 9.05 -2.69
N PRO A 114 -10.12 9.55 -3.71
CA PRO A 114 -9.81 9.18 -5.09
C PRO A 114 -8.34 9.49 -5.44
N PHE A 115 -7.74 8.63 -6.27
CA PHE A 115 -6.34 8.77 -6.66
C PHE A 115 -6.20 9.33 -8.08
N TYR A 116 -6.14 10.67 -8.19
CA TYR A 116 -6.13 11.41 -9.46
C TYR A 116 -4.74 11.84 -9.97
N ASN A 117 -3.67 11.68 -9.19
CA ASN A 117 -2.36 12.18 -9.60
C ASN A 117 -1.70 11.21 -10.60
N GLU A 118 -1.86 11.50 -11.89
CA GLU A 118 -1.36 10.67 -12.99
C GLU A 118 0.16 10.50 -12.99
N HIS A 119 0.94 11.49 -12.54
CA HIS A 119 2.40 11.33 -12.44
C HIS A 119 2.77 10.25 -11.42
N ILE A 120 2.17 10.26 -10.22
CA ILE A 120 2.43 9.21 -9.24
C ILE A 120 1.94 7.87 -9.76
N ARG A 121 0.75 7.81 -10.38
CA ARG A 121 0.20 6.57 -10.95
C ARG A 121 1.17 5.96 -11.95
N SER A 122 1.62 6.73 -12.94
CA SER A 122 2.59 6.25 -13.93
C SER A 122 3.88 5.76 -13.28
N LEU A 123 4.45 6.54 -12.36
CA LEU A 123 5.72 6.20 -11.72
C LEU A 123 5.65 4.91 -10.89
N ILE A 124 4.58 4.71 -10.10
CA ILE A 124 4.47 3.50 -9.26
C ILE A 124 4.11 2.25 -10.05
N THR A 125 3.58 2.39 -11.27
CA THR A 125 3.31 1.27 -12.19
C THR A 125 4.44 1.04 -13.21
N GLY A 126 5.59 1.72 -13.07
CA GLY A 126 6.72 1.58 -14.00
C GLY A 126 6.50 2.20 -15.38
N LYS A 127 5.47 3.04 -15.57
CA LYS A 127 5.23 3.76 -16.83
C LYS A 127 6.10 5.01 -16.88
N GLU A 128 6.66 5.30 -18.06
CA GLU A 128 7.41 6.52 -18.27
C GLU A 128 6.50 7.75 -18.17
N VAL A 129 6.99 8.78 -17.46
CA VAL A 129 6.41 10.11 -17.48
C VAL A 129 7.30 10.97 -18.38
N GLU A 130 6.86 11.12 -19.63
CA GLU A 130 7.45 12.04 -20.60
C GLU A 130 6.83 13.43 -20.46
N LEU A 131 7.68 14.43 -20.22
CA LEU A 131 7.31 15.83 -20.33
C LEU A 131 8.15 16.45 -21.45
N VAL A 132 7.53 17.30 -22.26
CA VAL A 132 8.21 18.05 -23.34
C VAL A 132 9.21 19.08 -22.79
N TYR A 133 9.13 19.37 -21.50
CA TYR A 133 10.00 20.30 -20.79
C TYR A 133 10.46 19.70 -19.45
N TYR A 134 11.57 20.21 -18.92
CA TYR A 134 12.08 19.81 -17.61
C TYR A 134 11.18 20.36 -16.49
N ASP A 135 10.73 19.47 -15.61
CA ASP A 135 9.99 19.80 -14.40
C ASP A 135 10.80 19.35 -13.16
N PRO A 136 11.29 20.29 -12.33
CA PRO A 136 12.08 19.97 -11.13
C PRO A 136 11.27 19.22 -10.07
N ASP A 137 9.96 19.45 -9.97
CA ASP A 137 9.09 18.74 -9.03
C ASP A 137 8.90 17.29 -9.45
N LEU A 138 8.76 17.03 -10.75
CA LEU A 138 8.73 15.67 -11.29
C LEU A 138 10.07 14.96 -11.10
N ALA A 139 11.20 15.64 -11.34
CA ALA A 139 12.52 15.06 -11.12
C ALA A 139 12.74 14.67 -9.64
N ARG A 140 12.30 15.53 -8.72
CA ARG A 140 12.32 15.25 -7.28
C ARG A 140 11.40 14.08 -6.92
N LEU A 141 10.20 14.01 -7.51
CA LEU A 141 9.26 12.91 -7.31
C LEU A 141 9.82 11.57 -7.81
N LYS A 142 10.43 11.55 -9.00
CA LYS A 142 11.15 10.39 -9.56
C LYS A 142 12.26 9.94 -8.60
N GLY A 143 13.09 10.86 -8.13
CA GLY A 143 14.17 10.57 -7.17
C GLY A 143 13.65 10.06 -5.82
N TYR A 144 12.53 10.58 -5.32
CA TYR A 144 11.89 10.10 -4.09
C TYR A 144 11.38 8.67 -4.26
N ILE A 145 10.61 8.41 -5.32
CA ILE A 145 9.98 7.11 -5.58
C ILE A 145 11.03 6.01 -5.84
N HIS A 146 12.06 6.32 -6.64
CA HIS A 146 13.09 5.34 -7.00
C HIS A 146 13.95 4.90 -5.80
N ASN A 147 14.12 5.75 -4.79
CA ASN A 147 14.93 5.43 -3.60
C ASN A 147 14.07 4.96 -2.41
N HIS A 148 12.75 4.81 -2.58
CA HIS A 148 11.87 4.51 -1.46
C HIS A 148 11.69 3.00 -1.26
N LYS A 149 12.14 2.50 -0.11
CA LYS A 149 12.05 1.07 0.28
C LYS A 149 10.65 0.43 0.19
N TYR A 150 9.59 1.24 0.26
CA TYR A 150 8.21 0.76 0.30
C TYR A 150 7.44 1.22 -0.94
N CYS A 151 7.96 0.89 -2.11
CA CYS A 151 7.38 1.26 -3.39
C CYS A 151 7.62 0.19 -4.47
N SER A 152 6.59 -0.10 -5.27
CA SER A 152 6.67 -1.01 -6.41
C SER A 152 7.57 -0.54 -7.55
N ALA A 153 7.94 0.75 -7.61
CA ALA A 153 8.82 1.26 -8.65
C ALA A 153 10.24 0.64 -8.60
N LEU A 154 10.68 0.16 -7.44
CA LEU A 154 11.91 -0.63 -7.32
C LEU A 154 11.74 -2.03 -7.94
N ASP A 155 10.58 -2.65 -7.73
CA ASP A 155 10.23 -3.97 -8.28
C ASP A 155 10.26 -3.95 -9.83
N TYR A 156 9.85 -2.83 -10.44
CA TYR A 156 9.90 -2.63 -11.90
C TYR A 156 11.30 -2.29 -12.45
N ALA A 157 12.24 -1.85 -11.62
CA ALA A 157 13.61 -1.54 -12.01
C ALA A 157 14.57 -2.74 -11.88
N GLY A 158 14.05 -3.95 -11.68
CA GLY A 158 14.82 -5.17 -11.45
C GLY A 158 14.97 -5.56 -9.98
N GLY A 159 14.20 -4.95 -9.08
CA GLY A 159 14.00 -5.46 -7.72
C GLY A 159 13.08 -6.68 -7.73
N GLU A 160 13.43 -7.72 -6.98
CA GLU A 160 12.57 -8.89 -6.81
C GLU A 160 11.20 -8.42 -6.28
N GLY A 161 10.11 -8.74 -6.98
CA GLY A 161 8.76 -8.44 -6.48
C GLY A 161 8.48 -9.14 -5.14
N PRO A 162 7.20 -9.18 -4.74
CA PRO A 162 6.66 -8.45 -3.56
C PRO A 162 7.68 -8.14 -2.45
N VAL A 163 7.54 -6.97 -1.79
CA VAL A 163 8.39 -6.48 -0.68
C VAL A 163 8.91 -7.63 0.19
N ILE A 164 10.17 -8.04 -0.05
CA ILE A 164 10.89 -8.92 0.85
C ILE A 164 11.27 -8.03 2.04
N VAL A 165 10.47 -8.13 3.11
CA VAL A 165 10.82 -7.49 4.38
C VAL A 165 11.94 -8.33 4.99
N ASP A 166 13.18 -7.89 4.83
CA ASP A 166 14.31 -8.48 5.55
C ASP A 166 14.14 -8.22 7.05
N THR A 167 13.57 -9.18 7.77
CA THR A 167 13.60 -9.24 9.22
C THR A 167 14.90 -9.91 9.65
N THR A 168 15.95 -9.10 9.84
CA THR A 168 17.13 -9.49 10.63
C THR A 168 17.19 -8.71 11.92
#